data_AF-A0A2S2R6X1-F1
#
_entry.id   AF-A0A2S2R6X1-F1
#
_cell.length_a   1.000
_cell.length_b   1.000
_cell.length_c   1.000
_cell.angle_alpha   90.00
_cell.angle_beta   90.00
_cell.angle_gamma   90.00
#
_symmetry.space_group_name_H-M   'P 1'
#
loop_
_entity.id
_entity.type
_entity.pdbx_description
1 polymer ?
#
loop_
_entity_poly.entity_id
_entity_poly.type
_entity_poly.pdbx_seq_one_letter_code
_entity_poly.pdbx_strand_id
1 'polypeptide(L)'
;DQFFTKEVSEFLFRIPNKTDGLDLVTLDLERGRDFGEPPYNKFRQLCGLKEAMSFNDLIDQINKKNIDALAKLYEHVNDIDYYAAGILEKPKPGSILGHTFQCIVGEMFFRWKFGDRFFYEFGGQPGSFRLGNAVYILYTRI
;
A
#
# COMPACT_ATOMS: atom_id res chain seq x y z
N ASP A 1 -1.05 5.86 17.71
CA ASP A 1 -0.93 4.97 16.55
C ASP A 1 -1.45 3.59 16.94
N GLN A 2 -2.19 2.89 16.08
CA GLN A 2 -2.72 1.54 16.35
C GLN A 2 -2.12 0.46 15.44
N PHE A 3 -1.32 0.84 14.43
CA PHE A 3 -0.77 -0.09 13.43
C PHE A 3 0.76 -0.14 13.45
N PHE A 4 1.43 0.92 13.90
CA PHE A 4 2.88 0.99 13.92
C PHE A 4 3.44 0.94 15.33
N THR A 5 4.62 0.33 15.44
CA THR A 5 5.37 0.28 16.69
C THR A 5 6.13 1.60 16.90
N LYS A 6 6.44 1.92 18.16
CA LYS A 6 7.13 3.18 18.49
C LYS A 6 8.51 3.28 17.88
N GLU A 7 9.15 2.14 17.64
CA GLU A 7 10.47 2.05 17.02
C GLU A 7 10.49 2.73 15.64
N VAL A 8 9.39 2.70 14.90
CA VAL A 8 9.28 3.35 13.57
C VAL A 8 8.45 4.62 13.59
N SER A 9 7.45 4.75 14.48
CA SER A 9 6.59 5.95 14.53
C SER A 9 7.14 7.09 15.41
N GLU A 10 8.09 6.80 16.31
CA GLU A 10 8.65 7.80 17.23
C GLU A 10 10.19 7.80 17.22
N PHE A 11 10.83 6.65 16.95
CA PHE A 11 12.26 6.45 17.16
C PHE A 11 13.04 6.03 15.91
N LEU A 12 12.51 6.24 14.70
CA LEU A 12 13.20 5.87 13.47
C LEU A 12 14.56 6.60 13.39
N PHE A 13 15.64 5.84 13.17
CA PHE A 13 17.02 6.34 13.13
C PHE A 13 17.46 7.19 14.33
N ARG A 14 16.89 6.94 15.52
CA ARG A 14 17.27 7.64 16.74
C ARG A 14 18.76 7.45 17.06
N ILE A 15 19.47 8.57 17.22
CA ILE A 15 20.89 8.58 17.60
C ILE A 15 21.02 8.30 19.10
N PRO A 16 21.98 7.47 19.55
CA PRO A 16 22.25 7.27 20.98
C PRO A 16 22.42 8.60 21.71
N ASN A 17 21.81 8.73 22.89
CA ASN A 17 21.79 9.94 23.73
C ASN A 17 20.97 11.13 23.19
N LYS A 18 20.24 10.99 22.08
CA LYS A 18 19.16 11.93 21.71
C LYS A 18 17.80 11.39 22.14
N THR A 19 16.86 12.27 22.46
CA THR A 19 15.49 11.90 22.84
C THR A 19 14.60 11.67 21.63
N ASP A 20 14.91 12.35 20.52
CA ASP A 20 14.00 12.45 19.38
C ASP A 20 14.49 11.57 18.22
N GLY A 21 13.57 10.84 17.61
CA GLY A 21 13.77 10.12 16.35
C GLY A 21 12.89 10.71 15.25
N LEU A 22 12.92 10.06 14.09
CA LEU A 22 12.00 10.35 13.01
C LEU A 22 10.74 9.49 13.14
N ASP A 23 9.66 9.92 12.48
CA ASP A 23 8.43 9.15 12.33
C ASP A 23 8.32 8.67 10.88
N LEU A 24 8.46 7.36 10.66
CA LEU A 24 8.37 6.75 9.34
C LEU A 24 7.02 7.01 8.68
N VAL A 25 5.92 6.97 9.44
CA VAL A 25 4.56 7.13 8.91
C VAL A 25 4.39 8.55 8.40
N THR A 26 4.83 9.54 9.19
CA THR A 26 4.83 10.94 8.76
C THR A 26 5.71 11.14 7.53
N LEU A 27 6.90 10.52 7.49
CA LEU A 27 7.78 10.60 6.31
C LEU A 27 7.15 10.00 5.05
N ASP A 28 6.43 8.89 5.16
CA ASP A 28 5.77 8.26 4.01
C ASP A 28 4.59 9.10 3.50
N LEU A 29 3.84 9.77 4.39
CA LEU A 29 2.80 10.73 3.99
C LEU A 29 3.40 11.94 3.26
N GLU A 30 4.45 12.54 3.81
CA GLU A 30 5.13 13.67 3.16
C GLU A 30 5.79 13.25 1.85
N ARG A 31 6.33 12.03 1.75
CA ARG A 31 6.83 11.48 0.49
C ARG A 31 5.71 11.40 -0.55
N GLY A 32 4.55 10.86 -0.19
CA GLY A 32 3.40 10.82 -1.10
C GLY A 32 3.09 12.21 -1.69
N ARG A 33 3.06 13.23 -0.84
CA ARG A 33 2.81 14.63 -1.26
C ARG A 33 3.90 15.20 -2.14
N ASP A 34 5.17 14.98 -1.79
CA ASP A 34 6.34 15.48 -2.54
C ASP A 34 6.39 14.88 -3.97
N PHE A 35 6.02 13.61 -4.11
CA PHE A 35 5.90 12.95 -5.41
C PHE A 35 4.59 13.24 -6.16
N GLY A 36 3.68 14.04 -5.58
CA GLY A 36 2.40 14.38 -6.19
C GLY A 36 1.46 13.18 -6.29
N GLU A 37 1.49 12.27 -5.31
CA GLU A 37 0.61 11.12 -5.25
C GLU A 37 -0.87 11.58 -5.24
N PRO A 38 -1.71 11.06 -6.15
CA PRO A 38 -3.13 11.39 -6.15
C PRO A 38 -3.81 11.02 -4.83
N PRO A 39 -4.92 11.70 -4.47
CA PRO A 39 -5.63 11.38 -3.24
C PRO A 39 -6.30 10.00 -3.32
N TYR A 40 -6.62 9.45 -2.16
CA TYR A 40 -7.25 8.13 -2.01
C TYR A 40 -8.46 7.94 -2.94
N ASN A 41 -9.31 8.96 -3.07
CA ASN A 41 -10.53 8.86 -3.87
C ASN A 41 -10.26 8.61 -5.36
N LYS A 42 -9.10 9.05 -5.89
CA LYS A 42 -8.69 8.74 -7.27
C LYS A 42 -8.31 7.28 -7.42
N PHE A 43 -7.52 6.73 -6.50
CA PHE A 43 -7.20 5.30 -6.51
C PHE A 43 -8.42 4.41 -6.29
N ARG A 44 -9.33 4.83 -5.41
CA ARG A 44 -10.64 4.19 -5.19
C ARG A 44 -11.42 4.05 -6.51
N GLN A 45 -11.55 5.13 -7.28
CA GLN A 45 -12.19 5.11 -8.60
C GLN A 45 -11.46 4.19 -9.59
N LEU A 46 -10.13 4.29 -9.67
CA LEU A 46 -9.31 3.43 -10.55
C LEU A 46 -9.50 1.94 -10.23
N CYS A 47 -9.71 1.61 -8.96
CA CYS A 47 -9.97 0.26 -8.47
C CYS A 47 -11.45 -0.15 -8.51
N GLY A 48 -12.27 0.58 -9.28
CA GLY A 48 -13.67 0.23 -9.57
C GLY A 48 -14.66 0.50 -8.43
N LEU A 49 -14.24 1.19 -7.37
CA LEU A 49 -15.15 1.64 -6.32
C LEU A 49 -15.79 2.97 -6.71
N LYS A 50 -16.97 3.25 -6.14
CA LYS A 50 -17.67 4.52 -6.38
C LYS A 50 -16.88 5.68 -5.76
N GLU A 51 -16.85 6.82 -6.42
CA GLU A 51 -16.31 8.06 -5.83
C GLU A 51 -17.02 8.35 -4.50
N ALA A 52 -16.24 8.62 -3.46
CA ALA A 52 -16.77 9.11 -2.21
C ALA A 52 -17.06 10.62 -2.35
N MET A 53 -18.29 11.04 -2.06
CA MET A 53 -18.68 12.45 -2.06
C MET A 53 -18.65 13.05 -0.64
N SER A 54 -18.60 12.18 0.37
CA SER A 54 -18.50 12.51 1.78
C SER A 54 -17.68 11.47 2.52
N PHE A 55 -17.20 11.80 3.73
CA PHE A 55 -16.48 10.85 4.57
C PHE A 55 -17.30 9.58 4.89
N ASN A 56 -18.63 9.68 4.99
CA ASN A 56 -19.48 8.53 5.28
C ASN A 56 -19.53 7.52 4.13
N ASP A 57 -19.26 7.94 2.89
CA ASP A 57 -19.22 7.03 1.74
C ASP A 57 -18.06 6.03 1.80
N LEU A 58 -17.08 6.28 2.68
CA LEU A 58 -15.94 5.40 2.92
C LEU A 58 -16.28 4.16 3.76
N ILE A 59 -17.50 4.06 4.32
CA ILE A 59 -17.92 2.99 5.25
C ILE A 59 -17.85 1.58 4.63
N ASP A 60 -17.91 1.53 3.30
CA ASP A 60 -17.77 0.29 2.54
C ASP A 60 -16.37 -0.33 2.69
N GLN A 61 -15.32 0.49 2.78
CA GLN A 61 -13.92 0.03 2.91
C GLN A 61 -13.31 0.29 4.29
N ILE A 62 -13.70 1.33 5.02
CA ILE A 62 -13.05 1.77 6.26
C ILE A 62 -14.04 1.70 7.44
N ASN A 63 -13.57 1.32 8.62
CA ASN A 63 -14.42 1.29 9.83
C ASN A 63 -14.81 2.70 10.30
N LYS A 64 -16.02 2.85 10.84
CA LYS A 64 -16.58 4.16 11.26
C LYS A 64 -15.64 4.96 12.19
N LYS A 65 -15.00 4.30 13.18
CA LYS A 65 -14.00 4.94 14.06
C LYS A 65 -12.87 5.64 13.28
N ASN A 66 -12.35 4.99 12.24
CA ASN A 66 -11.26 5.52 11.43
C ASN A 66 -11.76 6.62 10.48
N ILE A 67 -12.98 6.49 9.94
CA ILE A 67 -13.64 7.54 9.15
C ILE A 67 -13.80 8.82 9.98
N ASP A 68 -14.26 8.69 11.23
CA ASP A 68 -14.44 9.83 12.12
C ASP A 68 -13.10 10.47 12.51
N ALA A 69 -12.00 9.73 12.48
CA ALA A 69 -10.66 10.28 12.66
C ALA A 69 -10.20 11.04 11.40
N LEU A 70 -10.40 10.48 10.20
CA LEU A 70 -10.09 11.14 8.93
C LEU A 70 -10.88 12.45 8.78
N ALA A 71 -12.17 12.45 9.10
CA ALA A 71 -13.03 13.63 9.03
C ALA A 71 -12.65 14.76 10.01
N LYS A 72 -11.80 14.48 11.00
CA LYS A 72 -11.22 15.49 11.91
C LYS A 72 -9.91 16.07 11.39
N LEU A 73 -9.21 15.34 10.51
CA LEU A 73 -7.88 15.67 10.04
C LEU A 73 -7.89 16.31 8.65
N TYR A 74 -8.81 15.90 7.79
CA TYR A 74 -8.94 16.39 6.42
C TYR A 74 -10.20 17.24 6.26
N GLU A 75 -10.14 18.28 5.43
CA GLU A 75 -11.27 19.17 5.16
C GLU A 75 -12.30 18.49 4.25
N HIS A 76 -11.84 17.85 3.17
CA HIS A 76 -12.67 17.14 2.22
C HIS A 76 -12.19 15.71 1.98
N VAL A 77 -13.11 14.82 1.55
CA VAL A 77 -12.78 13.42 1.22
C VAL A 77 -11.79 13.27 0.06
N ASN A 78 -11.64 14.33 -0.74
CA ASN A 78 -10.69 14.41 -1.84
C ASN A 78 -9.28 14.83 -1.42
N ASP A 79 -9.09 15.20 -0.15
CA ASP A 79 -7.78 15.62 0.37
C ASP A 79 -7.06 14.48 1.08
N ILE A 80 -7.74 13.34 1.28
CA ILE A 80 -7.21 12.22 2.04
C ILE A 80 -6.04 11.59 1.26
N ASP A 81 -4.85 11.59 1.87
CA ASP A 81 -3.66 10.94 1.32
C ASP A 81 -3.95 9.45 1.06
N TYR A 82 -3.50 8.93 -0.08
CA TYR A 82 -3.73 7.53 -0.45
C TYR A 82 -3.19 6.57 0.60
N TYR A 83 -1.95 6.80 1.07
CA TYR A 83 -1.35 5.99 2.12
C TYR A 83 -2.17 6.00 3.41
N ALA A 84 -2.63 7.18 3.86
CA ALA A 84 -3.39 7.33 5.10
C ALA A 84 -4.71 6.54 5.09
N ALA A 85 -5.50 6.63 4.02
CA ALA A 85 -6.75 5.87 3.94
C ALA A 85 -6.52 4.39 3.66
N GLY A 86 -5.53 4.05 2.83
CA GLY A 86 -5.26 2.68 2.42
C GLY A 86 -4.88 1.75 3.56
N ILE A 87 -4.08 2.23 4.52
CA ILE A 87 -3.75 1.46 5.74
C ILE A 87 -4.94 1.33 6.70
N LEU A 88 -5.98 2.15 6.56
CA LEU A 88 -7.18 2.14 7.40
C LEU A 88 -8.30 1.27 6.82
N GLU A 89 -8.15 0.78 5.59
CA GLU A 89 -9.11 -0.14 4.98
C GLU A 89 -9.20 -1.47 5.75
N LYS A 90 -10.40 -2.05 5.76
CA LYS A 90 -10.64 -3.40 6.26
C LYS A 90 -9.91 -4.40 5.36
N PRO A 91 -9.09 -5.31 5.91
CA PRO A 91 -8.42 -6.32 5.10
C PRO A 91 -9.41 -7.21 4.35
N LYS A 92 -9.05 -7.60 3.13
CA LYS A 92 -9.83 -8.57 2.34
C LYS A 92 -9.63 -9.98 2.91
N PRO A 93 -10.60 -10.91 2.77
CA PRO A 93 -10.43 -12.28 3.25
C PRO A 93 -9.15 -12.94 2.71
N GLY A 94 -8.29 -13.43 3.60
CA GLY A 94 -7.00 -14.04 3.24
C GLY A 94 -5.89 -13.05 2.85
N SER A 95 -6.10 -11.75 3.03
CA SER A 95 -5.15 -10.68 2.72
C SER A 95 -4.91 -9.82 3.94
N ILE A 96 -3.70 -9.24 4.05
CA ILE A 96 -3.40 -8.17 5.01
C ILE A 96 -3.79 -6.78 4.46
N LEU A 97 -4.03 -6.69 3.15
CA LEU A 97 -4.38 -5.46 2.45
C LEU A 97 -5.90 -5.31 2.29
N GLY A 98 -6.37 -4.06 2.36
CA GLY A 98 -7.71 -3.67 1.93
C GLY A 98 -7.89 -3.70 0.41
N HIS A 99 -9.09 -3.37 -0.06
CA HIS A 99 -9.46 -3.44 -1.48
C HIS A 99 -8.57 -2.57 -2.38
N THR A 100 -8.36 -1.31 -2.03
CA THR A 100 -7.66 -0.36 -2.92
C THR A 100 -6.17 -0.67 -2.95
N PHE A 101 -5.55 -0.93 -1.79
CA PHE A 101 -4.15 -1.38 -1.73
C PHE A 101 -3.95 -2.71 -2.45
N GLN A 102 -4.83 -3.69 -2.26
CA GLN A 102 -4.73 -4.98 -2.96
C GLN A 102 -4.82 -4.80 -4.49
N CYS A 103 -5.72 -3.93 -4.97
CA CYS A 103 -5.87 -3.62 -6.39
C CYS A 103 -4.58 -3.03 -6.97
N ILE A 104 -4.03 -1.97 -6.38
CA ILE A 104 -2.83 -1.29 -6.88
C ILE A 104 -1.58 -2.18 -6.77
N VAL A 105 -1.39 -2.84 -5.62
CA VAL A 105 -0.27 -3.77 -5.42
C VAL A 105 -0.36 -4.96 -6.39
N GLY A 106 -1.56 -5.50 -6.59
CA GLY A 106 -1.80 -6.59 -7.54
C GLY A 106 -1.51 -6.19 -8.98
N GLU A 107 -1.88 -4.97 -9.37
CA GLU A 107 -1.58 -4.40 -10.69
C GLU A 107 -0.06 -4.23 -10.90
N MET A 108 0.62 -3.70 -9.90
CA MET A 108 2.08 -3.54 -9.89
C MET A 108 2.79 -4.89 -10.07
N PHE A 109 2.42 -5.90 -9.26
CA PHE A 109 3.01 -7.25 -9.38
C PHE A 109 2.67 -7.91 -10.71
N PHE A 110 1.46 -7.71 -11.24
CA PHE A 110 1.08 -8.19 -12.56
C PHE A 110 2.00 -7.59 -13.64
N ARG A 111 2.18 -6.27 -13.65
CA ARG A 111 3.05 -5.60 -14.62
C ARG A 111 4.50 -5.99 -14.47
N TRP A 112 5.02 -6.13 -13.25
CA TRP A 112 6.39 -6.58 -13.04
C TRP A 112 6.61 -8.00 -13.55
N LYS A 113 5.67 -8.91 -13.27
CA LYS A 113 5.75 -10.28 -13.77
C LYS A 113 5.69 -10.32 -15.29
N PHE A 114 4.62 -9.81 -15.88
CA PHE A 114 4.36 -9.96 -17.32
C PHE A 114 5.12 -8.97 -18.20
N GLY A 115 5.65 -7.89 -17.63
CA GLY A 115 6.54 -6.95 -18.30
C GLY A 115 8.01 -7.37 -18.27
N ASP A 116 8.38 -8.33 -17.43
CA ASP A 116 9.74 -8.86 -17.38
C ASP A 116 9.92 -10.07 -18.31
N ARG A 117 10.65 -9.85 -19.41
CA ARG A 117 11.02 -10.91 -20.35
C ARG A 117 11.83 -12.03 -19.70
N PHE A 118 12.54 -11.74 -18.61
CA PHE A 118 13.38 -12.68 -17.87
C PHE A 118 12.72 -13.23 -16.61
N PHE A 119 11.42 -13.01 -16.42
CA PHE A 119 10.71 -13.57 -15.28
C PHE A 119 10.85 -15.10 -15.28
N TYR A 120 11.19 -15.67 -14.13
CA TYR A 120 11.72 -17.04 -14.02
C TYR A 120 10.78 -18.16 -14.50
N GLU A 121 9.47 -17.90 -14.55
CA GLU A 121 8.47 -18.86 -15.04
C GLU A 121 8.31 -18.87 -16.57
N PHE A 122 8.83 -17.86 -17.28
CA PHE A 122 8.65 -17.75 -18.73
C PHE A 122 9.71 -18.53 -19.51
N GLY A 123 9.25 -19.45 -20.36
CA GLY A 123 10.08 -20.29 -21.23
C GLY A 123 10.19 -19.78 -22.67
N GLY A 124 11.06 -20.42 -23.44
CA GLY A 124 11.14 -20.22 -24.90
C GLY A 124 11.82 -18.93 -25.36
N GLN A 125 12.47 -18.18 -24.46
CA GLN A 125 13.21 -16.96 -24.77
C GLN A 125 14.72 -17.13 -24.52
N PRO A 126 15.58 -16.36 -25.19
CA PRO A 126 17.00 -16.29 -24.84
C PRO A 126 17.17 -15.84 -23.38
N GLY A 127 17.80 -16.69 -22.57
CA GLY A 127 17.98 -16.47 -21.12
C GLY A 127 16.94 -17.16 -20.23
N SER A 128 15.88 -17.76 -20.78
CA SER A 128 14.93 -18.56 -20.00
C SER A 128 15.61 -19.76 -19.32
N PHE A 129 15.15 -20.10 -18.12
CA PHE A 129 15.56 -21.34 -17.46
C PHE A 129 15.18 -22.57 -18.29
N ARG A 130 16.04 -23.59 -18.26
CA ARG A 130 15.68 -24.92 -18.76
C ARG A 130 14.68 -25.56 -17.78
N LEU A 131 13.78 -26.42 -18.29
CA LEU A 131 12.76 -27.11 -17.49
C LEU A 131 13.32 -27.72 -16.20
N GLY A 132 14.48 -28.39 -16.26
CA GLY A 132 15.13 -28.96 -15.07
C GLY A 132 15.49 -27.93 -14.00
N ASN A 133 15.91 -26.72 -14.39
CA ASN A 133 16.28 -25.65 -13.46
C ASN A 133 15.06 -24.90 -12.92
N ALA A 134 14.01 -24.74 -13.74
CA ALA A 134 12.77 -24.08 -13.32
C ALA A 134 12.07 -24.86 -12.18
N VAL A 135 12.15 -26.19 -12.22
CA VAL A 135 11.66 -27.07 -11.16
C VAL A 135 12.31 -26.75 -9.81
N TYR A 136 13.64 -26.61 -9.74
CA TYR A 136 14.32 -26.28 -8.47
C TYR A 136 13.89 -24.93 -7.90
N ILE A 137 13.65 -23.94 -8.76
CA ILE A 137 13.17 -22.62 -8.34
C ILE A 137 11.78 -22.74 -7.72
N LEU A 138 10.87 -23.49 -8.35
CA LEU A 138 9.50 -23.69 -7.85
C LEU A 138 9.42 -24.44 -6.52
N TYR A 139 10.40 -25.30 -6.22
CA TYR A 139 10.47 -26.03 -4.95
C TYR A 139 11.25 -25.31 -3.84
N THR A 140 11.86 -24.17 -4.15
CA THR A 140 12.52 -23.35 -3.13
C THR A 140 11.43 -22.59 -2.34
N ARG A 141 11.29 -22.90 -1.05
CA ARG A 141 10.51 -22.06 -0.13
C ARG A 141 11.41 -20.91 0.34
N ILE A 142 10.95 -19.69 0.10
CA ILE A 142 11.50 -18.46 0.67
C ILE A 142 10.86 -18.25 2.05
#